data_AF-A0A197SGQ7-F1
#
_entry.id   AF-A0A197SGQ7-F1
#
_cell.length_a   1.000
_cell.length_b   1.000
_cell.length_c   1.000
_cell.angle_alpha   90.00
_cell.angle_beta   90.00
_cell.angle_gamma   90.00
#
_symmetry.space_group_name_H-M   'P 1'
#
loop_
_entity.id
_entity.type
_entity.pdbx_description
1 polymer ?
#
loop_
_entity_poly.entity_id
_entity_poly.type
_entity_poly.pdbx_seq_one_letter_code
_entity_poly.pdbx_strand_id
1 'polypeptide(L)'
;MTHHPSRRAVVLTGAATAAAVVLPAPVARAADGPPAGLRPHASYWYPDSLPSGTPGPGITWRSLKDWRAEDDRDLAFNSASVPLAERFTPVPVNRTARSGQARIQALVSFEHTAGNPSQGAATADYYALTHWAYLDELVFWGGSAGEGLILAPNAPIVDAAHRNGVPVLGTVFLPPTAWGGELRWTRDLVRRDSLGRFPLAAKLVEVATAYGFDGWFVNAETDGGDAALGAEMLAFVRDLHQRGEAAGLRLTWYDAMAVDGSVGWQGALNGRNQDFFRSTDAMFVDFRWSPGTLAASGDLAGRLGRDRYELWAGVDVEAKGWNTSVDWDAIVPRDREHIVSYGLYRPEWTRNQLPAGRTPAQFHAADDRFWTGRSLDPAQPDTDGWRAPATVVADRSTVDRLPFATSFNTGHGLRWYDRGKVTSAAEWNHLGLQDRLPGRRWVVRTAGRRPAVALDFADAWRGGSSLL
;
A
#
# COMPACT_ATOMS: atom_id res chain seq x y z
N MET A 1 70.32 -58.52 -25.68
CA MET A 1 69.02 -59.20 -25.89
C MET A 1 68.07 -58.19 -26.51
N THR A 2 68.15 -57.94 -27.81
CA THR A 2 67.34 -58.59 -28.87
C THR A 2 65.82 -58.42 -28.64
N HIS A 3 65.18 -57.46 -29.31
CA HIS A 3 64.34 -57.76 -30.48
C HIS A 3 63.82 -56.51 -31.19
N HIS A 4 63.77 -56.62 -32.51
CA HIS A 4 63.37 -55.67 -33.53
C HIS A 4 61.86 -55.34 -33.53
N PRO A 5 61.46 -54.22 -34.18
CA PRO A 5 60.06 -53.84 -34.39
C PRO A 5 59.45 -54.59 -35.59
N SER A 6 58.12 -54.74 -35.62
CA SER A 6 57.40 -55.18 -36.83
C SER A 6 56.15 -54.34 -37.08
N ARG A 7 55.92 -54.06 -38.37
CA ARG A 7 54.78 -53.32 -38.95
C ARG A 7 53.81 -54.29 -39.63
N ARG A 8 52.56 -53.81 -39.80
CA ARG A 8 51.38 -54.34 -40.56
C ARG A 8 50.41 -55.14 -39.68
N ALA A 9 49.08 -54.99 -39.73
CA ALA A 9 48.19 -54.49 -40.79
C ALA A 9 46.89 -53.86 -40.23
N VAL A 10 46.21 -53.15 -41.11
CA VAL A 10 44.92 -52.44 -41.01
C VAL A 10 43.74 -53.41 -40.88
N VAL A 11 42.75 -53.10 -40.02
CA VAL A 11 41.30 -53.27 -40.30
C VAL A 11 40.52 -52.18 -39.55
N LEU A 12 39.63 -51.52 -40.31
CA LEU A 12 38.69 -50.47 -39.92
C LEU A 12 37.62 -50.96 -38.95
N THR A 13 37.29 -50.13 -37.94
CA THR A 13 35.91 -49.94 -37.48
C THR A 13 35.75 -48.51 -36.96
N GLY A 14 34.81 -47.79 -37.57
CA GLY A 14 34.58 -46.37 -37.36
C GLY A 14 34.02 -46.02 -35.99
N ALA A 15 34.44 -44.86 -35.50
CA ALA A 15 33.71 -44.05 -34.55
C ALA A 15 34.08 -42.60 -34.86
N ALA A 16 33.08 -41.79 -35.21
CA ALA A 16 33.25 -40.37 -35.50
C ALA A 16 33.71 -39.64 -34.24
N THR A 17 34.97 -39.22 -34.21
CA THR A 17 35.49 -38.26 -33.24
C THR A 17 35.20 -36.86 -33.75
N ALA A 18 34.14 -36.26 -33.23
CA ALA A 18 33.93 -34.82 -33.34
C ALA A 18 35.11 -34.10 -32.68
N ALA A 19 35.82 -33.27 -33.44
CA ALA A 19 36.84 -32.39 -32.92
C ALA A 19 36.19 -31.42 -31.93
N ALA A 20 36.48 -31.59 -30.64
CA ALA A 20 36.15 -30.60 -29.62
C ALA A 20 37.05 -29.38 -29.85
N VAL A 21 36.53 -28.40 -30.58
CA VAL A 21 37.05 -27.04 -30.54
C VAL A 21 36.76 -26.51 -29.14
N VAL A 22 37.79 -26.45 -28.29
CA VAL A 22 37.73 -25.73 -27.02
C VAL A 22 37.68 -24.25 -27.36
N LEU A 23 36.47 -23.72 -27.52
CA LEU A 23 36.24 -22.28 -27.50
C LEU A 23 36.46 -21.80 -26.05
N PRO A 24 37.22 -20.70 -25.82
CA PRO A 24 37.31 -20.15 -24.49
C PRO A 24 35.91 -19.81 -23.99
N ALA A 25 35.57 -20.31 -22.80
CA ALA A 25 34.32 -19.95 -22.14
C ALA A 25 34.23 -18.41 -22.08
N PRO A 26 33.09 -17.80 -22.41
CA PRO A 26 32.93 -16.37 -22.21
C PRO A 26 33.11 -16.14 -20.71
N VAL A 27 34.15 -15.39 -20.36
CA VAL A 27 34.25 -14.84 -19.02
C VAL A 27 33.00 -13.99 -18.86
N ALA A 28 32.05 -14.48 -18.07
CA ALA A 28 30.87 -13.73 -17.68
C ALA A 28 31.37 -12.52 -16.89
N ARG A 29 31.59 -11.43 -17.60
CA ARG A 29 31.80 -10.12 -17.02
C ARG A 29 30.50 -9.86 -16.26
N ALA A 30 30.59 -9.73 -14.93
CA ALA A 30 29.49 -9.21 -14.14
C ALA A 30 29.02 -7.96 -14.87
N ALA A 31 27.75 -7.95 -15.28
CA ALA A 31 27.18 -6.77 -15.91
C ALA A 31 27.36 -5.63 -14.91
N ASP A 32 28.14 -4.62 -15.28
CA ASP A 32 28.13 -3.36 -14.57
C ASP A 32 26.66 -2.94 -14.47
N GLY A 33 26.20 -2.66 -13.24
CA GLY A 33 24.81 -2.26 -13.00
C GLY A 33 24.39 -1.11 -13.92
N PRO A 34 23.09 -0.95 -14.21
CA PRO A 34 22.63 0.15 -15.05
C PRO A 34 23.19 1.48 -14.51
N PRO A 35 23.60 2.42 -15.40
CA PRO A 35 24.14 3.70 -14.96
C PRO A 35 23.18 4.34 -13.94
N ALA A 36 23.77 4.89 -12.88
CA ALA A 36 23.01 5.57 -11.83
C ALA A 36 22.10 6.63 -12.46
N GLY A 37 20.78 6.50 -12.26
CA GLY A 37 19.78 7.46 -12.76
C GLY A 37 18.79 6.93 -13.81
N LEU A 38 18.83 5.65 -14.22
CA LEU A 38 17.82 5.07 -15.14
C LEU A 38 16.73 4.24 -14.46
N ARG A 39 16.83 3.95 -13.16
CA ARG A 39 15.80 3.18 -12.46
C ARG A 39 14.57 4.08 -12.24
N PRO A 40 13.37 3.67 -12.69
CA PRO A 40 12.15 4.41 -12.42
C PRO A 40 11.74 4.25 -10.95
N HIS A 41 11.24 5.34 -10.36
CA HIS A 41 10.73 5.38 -9.00
C HIS A 41 9.31 5.95 -8.95
N ALA A 42 8.58 5.67 -7.86
CA ALA A 42 7.30 6.31 -7.58
C ALA A 42 7.50 7.83 -7.60
N SER A 43 6.58 8.54 -8.25
CA SER A 43 6.71 9.97 -8.48
C SER A 43 6.25 10.77 -7.28
N TYR A 44 7.01 11.82 -6.96
CA TYR A 44 6.71 12.76 -5.90
C TYR A 44 7.02 14.20 -6.32
N TRP A 45 6.33 15.15 -5.69
CA TRP A 45 6.39 16.56 -6.06
C TRP A 45 6.21 17.50 -4.85
N TYR A 46 6.65 18.73 -5.01
CA TYR A 46 6.13 19.88 -4.28
C TYR A 46 4.94 20.49 -5.05
N PRO A 47 4.04 21.24 -4.41
CA PRO A 47 2.94 21.91 -5.10
C PRO A 47 3.41 22.85 -6.23
N ASP A 48 4.27 23.82 -5.89
CA ASP A 48 4.91 24.72 -6.85
C ASP A 48 6.32 25.12 -6.41
N SER A 49 6.45 25.89 -5.31
CA SER A 49 7.76 26.31 -4.81
C SER A 49 8.59 25.14 -4.26
N LEU A 50 9.86 25.10 -4.65
CA LEU A 50 10.82 24.11 -4.17
C LEU A 50 11.49 24.55 -2.87
N PRO A 51 12.06 23.62 -2.07
CA PRO A 51 12.92 23.99 -0.95
C PRO A 51 14.14 24.80 -1.39
N SER A 52 14.74 25.53 -0.47
CA SER A 52 16.03 26.20 -0.70
C SER A 52 17.19 25.20 -0.67
N GLY A 53 18.21 25.42 -1.49
CA GLY A 53 19.44 24.62 -1.50
C GLY A 53 19.43 23.54 -2.58
N THR A 54 20.07 22.41 -2.32
CA THR A 54 20.14 21.28 -3.25
C THR A 54 19.52 20.03 -2.62
N PRO A 55 18.80 19.21 -3.40
CA PRO A 55 18.26 17.95 -2.90
C PRO A 55 19.38 17.03 -2.42
N GLY A 56 19.08 16.21 -1.41
CA GLY A 56 19.98 15.16 -0.95
C GLY A 56 20.22 14.08 -2.01
N PRO A 57 21.21 13.18 -1.82
CA PRO A 57 21.46 12.07 -2.74
C PRO A 57 20.21 11.23 -2.98
N GLY A 58 19.90 10.95 -4.25
CA GLY A 58 18.71 10.17 -4.64
C GLY A 58 17.38 10.94 -4.63
N ILE A 59 17.38 12.22 -4.25
CA ILE A 59 16.19 13.08 -4.24
C ILE A 59 16.18 13.97 -5.48
N THR A 60 15.00 14.17 -6.06
CA THR A 60 14.78 15.09 -7.18
C THR A 60 13.57 15.95 -6.87
N TRP A 61 13.78 17.24 -6.64
CA TRP A 61 12.69 18.18 -6.43
C TRP A 61 12.03 18.55 -7.74
N ARG A 62 10.70 18.42 -7.80
CA ARG A 62 9.86 18.73 -8.97
C ARG A 62 8.61 19.46 -8.51
N SER A 63 8.09 20.34 -9.36
CA SER A 63 6.81 21.01 -9.16
C SER A 63 5.68 20.20 -9.81
N LEU A 64 4.59 19.94 -9.07
CA LEU A 64 3.41 19.29 -9.63
C LEU A 64 2.74 20.16 -10.70
N LYS A 65 2.80 21.50 -10.54
CA LYS A 65 2.24 22.45 -11.50
C LYS A 65 2.81 22.26 -12.91
N ASP A 66 4.09 21.89 -12.99
CA ASP A 66 4.81 21.69 -14.24
C ASP A 66 4.71 20.27 -14.77
N TRP A 67 4.18 19.32 -13.99
CA TRP A 67 4.04 17.94 -14.43
C TRP A 67 3.13 17.83 -15.65
N ARG A 68 3.55 17.04 -16.65
CA ARG A 68 2.79 16.66 -17.84
C ARG A 68 3.05 15.20 -18.11
N ALA A 69 2.01 14.45 -18.49
CA ALA A 69 2.14 13.02 -18.78
C ALA A 69 3.18 12.73 -19.87
N GLU A 70 3.24 13.57 -20.92
CA GLU A 70 4.19 13.44 -22.03
C GLU A 70 5.68 13.61 -21.63
N ASP A 71 5.94 14.35 -20.55
CA ASP A 71 7.30 14.62 -20.06
C ASP A 71 7.74 13.64 -18.96
N ASP A 72 6.81 12.84 -18.44
CA ASP A 72 7.06 11.91 -17.35
C ASP A 72 7.65 10.59 -17.86
N ARG A 73 8.97 10.49 -17.77
CA ARG A 73 9.73 9.31 -18.20
C ARG A 73 9.41 8.05 -17.40
N ASP A 74 8.93 8.21 -16.17
CA ASP A 74 8.63 7.08 -15.28
C ASP A 74 7.14 6.67 -15.38
N LEU A 75 6.31 7.45 -16.09
CA LEU A 75 4.86 7.20 -16.22
C LEU A 75 4.54 5.78 -16.66
N ALA A 76 5.21 5.27 -17.70
CA ALA A 76 4.96 3.92 -18.21
C ALA A 76 5.28 2.82 -17.18
N PHE A 77 6.17 3.09 -16.22
CA PHE A 77 6.52 2.17 -15.14
C PHE A 77 5.65 2.37 -13.89
N ASN A 78 5.03 3.54 -13.74
CA ASN A 78 4.14 3.87 -12.62
C ASN A 78 2.65 3.72 -12.95
N SER A 79 2.28 3.50 -14.21
CA SER A 79 0.89 3.31 -14.63
C SER A 79 0.40 1.91 -14.25
N ALA A 80 -0.66 1.85 -13.45
CA ALA A 80 -1.35 0.62 -13.12
C ALA A 80 -1.97 -0.02 -14.37
N SER A 81 -1.95 -1.34 -14.42
CA SER A 81 -2.40 -2.16 -15.55
C SER A 81 -3.64 -3.00 -15.22
N VAL A 82 -3.96 -3.14 -13.93
CA VAL A 82 -5.10 -3.92 -13.45
C VAL A 82 -6.23 -2.97 -13.06
N PRO A 83 -7.44 -3.09 -13.62
CA PRO A 83 -8.58 -2.28 -13.18
C PRO A 83 -9.07 -2.72 -11.80
N LEU A 84 -9.63 -1.78 -11.03
CA LEU A 84 -10.24 -2.04 -9.73
C LEU A 84 -11.35 -3.10 -9.85
N ALA A 85 -11.16 -4.25 -9.22
CA ALA A 85 -12.12 -5.36 -9.29
C ALA A 85 -13.32 -5.13 -8.37
N GLU A 86 -14.51 -5.52 -8.84
CA GLU A 86 -15.70 -5.57 -7.99
C GLU A 86 -15.57 -6.64 -6.90
N ARG A 87 -16.17 -6.38 -5.73
CA ARG A 87 -16.14 -7.26 -4.56
C ARG A 87 -17.53 -7.63 -4.07
N PHE A 88 -17.65 -8.87 -3.59
CA PHE A 88 -18.79 -9.33 -2.81
C PHE A 88 -18.39 -9.67 -1.37
N THR A 89 -19.36 -9.68 -0.46
CA THR A 89 -19.18 -10.13 0.93
C THR A 89 -19.69 -11.57 1.04
N PRO A 90 -18.83 -12.57 1.27
CA PRO A 90 -19.25 -13.90 1.68
C PRO A 90 -19.96 -13.86 3.04
N VAL A 91 -20.66 -14.93 3.41
CA VAL A 91 -21.25 -15.07 4.74
C VAL A 91 -20.16 -14.91 5.80
N PRO A 92 -20.30 -14.00 6.78
CA PRO A 92 -19.26 -13.77 7.77
C PRO A 92 -18.86 -15.04 8.51
N VAL A 93 -17.57 -15.16 8.79
CA VAL A 93 -16.98 -16.39 9.34
C VAL A 93 -17.28 -16.58 10.84
N ASN A 94 -17.59 -15.50 11.54
CA ASN A 94 -17.98 -15.47 12.94
C ASN A 94 -19.00 -14.32 13.17
N ARG A 95 -19.58 -14.23 14.38
CA ARG A 95 -20.62 -13.22 14.68
C ARG A 95 -20.10 -11.80 14.95
N THR A 96 -18.82 -11.65 15.28
CA THR A 96 -18.18 -10.35 15.52
C THR A 96 -17.65 -9.72 14.23
N ALA A 97 -17.42 -10.51 13.17
CA ALA A 97 -17.11 -10.03 11.83
C ALA A 97 -18.38 -9.51 11.13
N ARG A 98 -18.63 -8.21 11.20
CA ARG A 98 -19.89 -7.62 10.74
C ARG A 98 -19.82 -7.22 9.27
N SER A 99 -20.89 -7.49 8.53
CA SER A 99 -21.07 -6.98 7.15
C SER A 99 -21.79 -5.64 7.19
N GLY A 100 -21.38 -4.70 6.33
CA GLY A 100 -22.05 -3.41 6.17
C GLY A 100 -21.92 -2.46 7.37
N GLN A 101 -20.95 -2.69 8.26
CA GLN A 101 -20.61 -1.78 9.35
C GLN A 101 -19.25 -1.13 9.09
N ALA A 102 -18.45 -0.89 10.15
CA ALA A 102 -17.10 -0.33 10.07
C ALA A 102 -16.28 -0.90 8.90
N ARG A 103 -15.45 -0.02 8.34
CA ARG A 103 -14.49 -0.25 7.27
C ARG A 103 -13.06 -0.12 7.82
N ILE A 104 -12.07 -0.64 7.09
CA ILE A 104 -10.66 -0.59 7.50
C ILE A 104 -9.79 0.05 6.43
N GLN A 105 -9.12 1.15 6.78
CA GLN A 105 -8.12 1.80 5.94
C GLN A 105 -6.73 1.47 6.48
N ALA A 106 -5.74 1.35 5.61
CA ALA A 106 -4.34 1.23 6.00
C ALA A 106 -3.49 2.32 5.35
N LEU A 107 -2.73 3.07 6.16
CA LEU A 107 -1.72 4.02 5.69
C LEU A 107 -0.36 3.32 5.75
N VAL A 108 0.18 2.96 4.60
CA VAL A 108 1.36 2.08 4.49
C VAL A 108 2.52 2.79 3.80
N SER A 109 3.66 2.85 4.48
CA SER A 109 4.92 3.29 3.86
C SER A 109 5.64 2.08 3.29
N PHE A 110 5.47 1.84 1.99
CA PHE A 110 6.12 0.69 1.33
C PHE A 110 7.63 0.86 1.15
N GLU A 111 8.10 2.10 1.06
CA GLU A 111 9.50 2.52 1.04
C GLU A 111 9.57 4.01 1.42
N HIS A 112 10.76 4.60 1.43
CA HIS A 112 10.94 6.07 1.49
C HIS A 112 10.22 6.80 0.33
N THR A 113 9.90 8.08 0.49
CA THR A 113 9.26 8.90 -0.56
C THR A 113 10.13 8.92 -1.82
N ALA A 114 11.41 9.26 -1.66
CA ALA A 114 12.41 9.18 -2.70
C ALA A 114 13.00 7.76 -2.76
N GLY A 115 13.25 7.28 -3.98
CA GLY A 115 13.86 5.97 -4.16
C GLY A 115 12.91 4.77 -4.04
N ASN A 116 11.59 5.00 -3.89
CA ASN A 116 10.58 3.94 -3.94
C ASN A 116 10.53 3.32 -5.35
N PRO A 117 10.90 2.06 -5.57
CA PRO A 117 11.01 1.50 -6.92
C PRO A 117 9.65 1.34 -7.62
N SER A 118 9.55 1.78 -8.88
CA SER A 118 8.29 1.66 -9.64
C SER A 118 7.85 0.23 -9.92
N GLN A 119 8.79 -0.74 -9.96
CA GLN A 119 8.54 -2.11 -10.42
C GLN A 119 9.20 -3.14 -9.49
N GLY A 120 9.23 -2.85 -8.18
CA GLY A 120 9.83 -3.72 -7.16
C GLY A 120 11.36 -3.71 -7.14
N ALA A 121 11.95 -4.67 -6.42
CA ALA A 121 13.39 -4.73 -6.17
C ALA A 121 13.93 -6.16 -6.04
N ALA A 122 15.26 -6.30 -6.13
CA ALA A 122 15.97 -7.57 -5.97
C ALA A 122 16.19 -7.92 -4.47
N THR A 123 15.10 -7.99 -3.71
CA THR A 123 15.08 -8.40 -2.29
C THR A 123 13.73 -9.03 -1.95
N ALA A 124 13.73 -10.05 -1.11
CA ALA A 124 12.51 -10.67 -0.59
C ALA A 124 12.03 -10.03 0.73
N ASP A 125 12.85 -9.19 1.36
CA ASP A 125 12.47 -8.42 2.54
C ASP A 125 11.64 -7.21 2.12
N TYR A 126 10.33 -7.43 1.92
CA TYR A 126 9.38 -6.43 1.48
C TYR A 126 8.04 -6.60 2.20
N TYR A 127 7.30 -5.50 2.39
CA TYR A 127 5.93 -5.56 2.95
C TYR A 127 4.95 -6.01 1.87
N ALA A 128 4.99 -7.29 1.52
CA ALA A 128 4.03 -7.89 0.60
C ALA A 128 2.72 -8.18 1.32
N LEU A 129 1.92 -7.14 1.55
CA LEU A 129 0.60 -7.22 2.16
C LEU A 129 -0.28 -8.24 1.43
N THR A 130 -0.97 -9.09 2.19
CA THR A 130 -1.81 -10.17 1.64
C THR A 130 -3.20 -10.25 2.26
N HIS A 131 -3.56 -9.32 3.15
CA HIS A 131 -4.83 -9.30 3.90
C HIS A 131 -5.88 -8.35 3.29
N TRP A 132 -5.86 -8.18 1.97
CA TRP A 132 -6.78 -7.31 1.21
C TRP A 132 -8.26 -7.58 1.47
N ALA A 133 -8.62 -8.81 1.82
CA ALA A 133 -9.99 -9.21 2.09
C ALA A 133 -10.67 -8.36 3.18
N TYR A 134 -9.90 -7.78 4.09
CA TYR A 134 -10.39 -6.95 5.21
C TYR A 134 -10.17 -5.46 5.01
N LEU A 135 -9.49 -5.04 3.94
CA LEU A 135 -9.24 -3.63 3.65
C LEU A 135 -10.34 -3.06 2.76
N ASP A 136 -10.73 -1.83 3.04
CA ASP A 136 -11.65 -1.04 2.24
C ASP A 136 -10.93 0.06 1.45
N GLU A 137 -9.80 0.55 1.95
CA GLU A 137 -8.99 1.58 1.28
C GLU A 137 -7.52 1.48 1.71
N LEU A 138 -6.59 1.62 0.76
CA LEU A 138 -5.16 1.70 1.03
C LEU A 138 -4.69 3.13 0.75
N VAL A 139 -3.95 3.72 1.68
CA VAL A 139 -3.23 4.97 1.45
C VAL A 139 -1.76 4.62 1.29
N PHE A 140 -1.21 4.95 0.11
CA PHE A 140 0.22 4.85 -0.15
C PHE A 140 0.93 6.01 0.55
N TRP A 141 1.34 5.73 1.78
CA TRP A 141 1.82 6.72 2.72
C TRP A 141 3.26 7.12 2.43
N GLY A 142 3.50 8.43 2.47
CA GLY A 142 4.82 9.02 2.38
C GLY A 142 4.73 10.52 2.22
N GLY A 143 5.83 11.13 1.80
CA GLY A 143 5.99 12.57 1.76
C GLY A 143 6.79 13.08 2.95
N SER A 144 7.67 14.04 2.69
CA SER A 144 8.46 14.74 3.70
C SER A 144 8.90 16.09 3.18
N ALA A 145 9.17 17.05 4.08
CA ALA A 145 9.63 18.37 3.71
C ALA A 145 10.94 18.37 2.89
N GLY A 146 11.78 17.34 3.05
CA GLY A 146 13.06 17.20 2.37
C GLY A 146 13.01 16.48 1.02
N GLU A 147 12.00 15.64 0.78
CA GLU A 147 11.87 14.84 -0.44
C GLU A 147 10.82 15.43 -1.39
N GLY A 148 9.58 15.57 -0.90
CA GLY A 148 8.41 15.96 -1.67
C GLY A 148 7.14 15.77 -0.84
N LEU A 149 6.10 16.53 -1.14
CA LEU A 149 4.87 16.62 -0.34
C LEU A 149 3.70 15.84 -0.93
N ILE A 150 3.75 15.56 -2.22
CA ILE A 150 2.70 14.87 -2.97
C ILE A 150 3.34 13.62 -3.53
N LEU A 151 2.83 12.44 -3.17
CA LEU A 151 3.37 11.13 -3.55
C LEU A 151 2.29 10.29 -4.22
N ALA A 152 2.53 9.91 -5.48
CA ALA A 152 1.70 8.96 -6.20
C ALA A 152 2.13 7.52 -5.89
N PRO A 153 1.19 6.55 -5.81
CA PRO A 153 1.51 5.14 -5.66
C PRO A 153 2.25 4.58 -6.89
N ASN A 154 3.05 3.55 -6.69
CA ASN A 154 3.64 2.78 -7.80
C ASN A 154 2.66 1.72 -8.34
N ALA A 155 2.80 1.37 -9.61
CA ALA A 155 1.90 0.44 -10.30
C ALA A 155 1.77 -0.94 -9.64
N PRO A 156 2.84 -1.62 -9.16
CA PRO A 156 2.73 -2.93 -8.53
C PRO A 156 1.77 -2.98 -7.33
N ILE A 157 1.71 -1.91 -6.54
CA ILE A 157 0.83 -1.84 -5.37
C ILE A 157 -0.61 -1.61 -5.80
N VAL A 158 -0.84 -0.66 -6.72
CA VAL A 158 -2.16 -0.41 -7.30
C VAL A 158 -2.69 -1.68 -7.96
N ASP A 159 -1.87 -2.37 -8.75
CA ASP A 159 -2.26 -3.61 -9.41
C ASP A 159 -2.66 -4.73 -8.43
N ALA A 160 -1.91 -4.89 -7.34
CA ALA A 160 -2.22 -5.86 -6.31
C ALA A 160 -3.53 -5.53 -5.57
N ALA A 161 -3.70 -4.27 -5.18
CA ALA A 161 -4.89 -3.78 -4.49
C ALA A 161 -6.13 -3.88 -5.40
N HIS A 162 -6.03 -3.42 -6.65
CA HIS A 162 -7.09 -3.49 -7.66
C HIS A 162 -7.52 -4.92 -7.98
N ARG A 163 -6.57 -5.86 -8.11
CA ARG A 163 -6.90 -7.29 -8.28
C ARG A 163 -7.76 -7.83 -7.13
N ASN A 164 -7.59 -7.27 -5.93
CA ASN A 164 -8.33 -7.60 -4.73
C ASN A 164 -9.49 -6.61 -4.43
N GLY A 165 -9.77 -5.65 -5.33
CA GLY A 165 -10.85 -4.69 -5.24
C GLY A 165 -10.70 -3.66 -4.10
N VAL A 166 -9.47 -3.28 -3.80
CA VAL A 166 -9.15 -2.24 -2.81
C VAL A 166 -8.67 -1.00 -3.56
N PRO A 167 -9.34 0.16 -3.42
CA PRO A 167 -8.85 1.42 -3.97
C PRO A 167 -7.58 1.88 -3.25
N VAL A 168 -6.68 2.54 -3.98
CA VAL A 168 -5.40 3.08 -3.52
C VAL A 168 -5.37 4.59 -3.69
N LEU A 169 -5.17 5.30 -2.59
CA LEU A 169 -4.96 6.74 -2.58
C LEU A 169 -3.46 7.07 -2.54
N GLY A 170 -3.06 8.06 -3.34
CA GLY A 170 -1.80 8.77 -3.12
C GLY A 170 -1.88 9.67 -1.89
N THR A 171 -0.76 10.28 -1.51
CA THR A 171 -0.69 11.15 -0.32
C THR A 171 -0.36 12.59 -0.73
N VAL A 172 -1.12 13.55 -0.21
CA VAL A 172 -0.75 14.98 -0.16
C VAL A 172 -0.50 15.32 1.31
N PHE A 173 0.76 15.44 1.69
CA PHE A 173 1.18 15.71 3.06
C PHE A 173 1.86 17.08 3.17
N LEU A 174 1.23 18.00 3.89
CA LEU A 174 1.78 19.29 4.28
C LEU A 174 2.32 19.13 5.72
N PRO A 175 3.63 18.96 5.93
CA PRO A 175 4.17 18.53 7.22
C PRO A 175 3.97 19.57 8.32
N PRO A 176 4.04 19.19 9.61
CA PRO A 176 4.15 20.15 10.69
C PRO A 176 5.38 21.05 10.52
N THR A 177 5.29 22.29 11.01
CA THR A 177 6.41 23.25 10.99
C THR A 177 7.65 22.71 11.71
N ALA A 178 7.45 21.95 12.80
CA ALA A 178 8.52 21.26 13.54
C ALA A 178 9.30 20.23 12.70
N TRP A 179 8.71 19.73 11.61
CA TRP A 179 9.30 18.77 10.69
C TRP A 179 9.61 19.39 9.31
N GLY A 180 9.82 20.70 9.28
CA GLY A 180 10.21 21.43 8.07
C GLY A 180 9.03 21.85 7.19
N GLY A 181 7.79 21.71 7.66
CA GLY A 181 6.62 22.23 6.95
C GLY A 181 6.67 23.74 6.76
N GLU A 182 6.45 24.20 5.53
CA GLU A 182 6.44 25.62 5.19
C GLU A 182 5.07 26.06 4.67
N LEU A 183 4.47 27.07 5.30
CA LEU A 183 3.13 27.56 4.96
C LEU A 183 3.00 28.03 3.49
N ARG A 184 4.12 28.38 2.85
CA ARG A 184 4.16 28.72 1.42
C ARG A 184 3.66 27.56 0.54
N TRP A 185 3.93 26.31 0.92
CA TRP A 185 3.49 25.14 0.15
C TRP A 185 1.99 24.93 0.26
N THR A 186 1.40 25.19 1.44
CA THR A 186 -0.06 25.25 1.61
C THR A 186 -0.67 26.32 0.70
N ARG A 187 -0.07 27.52 0.66
CA ARG A 187 -0.51 28.62 -0.21
C ARG A 187 -0.36 28.32 -1.70
N ASP A 188 0.69 27.60 -2.09
CA ASP A 188 0.88 27.16 -3.46
C ASP A 188 -0.18 26.13 -3.86
N LEU A 189 -0.45 25.15 -3.00
CA LEU A 189 -1.45 24.10 -3.23
C LEU A 189 -2.83 24.69 -3.56
N VAL A 190 -3.26 25.67 -2.76
CA VAL A 190 -4.60 26.29 -2.89
C VAL A 190 -4.61 27.53 -3.79
N ARG A 191 -3.52 27.81 -4.51
CA ARG A 191 -3.44 29.03 -5.33
C ARG A 191 -4.41 28.95 -6.50
N ARG A 192 -5.23 30.00 -6.65
CA ARG A 192 -6.07 30.18 -7.84
C ARG A 192 -5.30 30.80 -9.00
N ASP A 193 -5.68 30.44 -10.22
CA ASP A 193 -5.24 31.17 -11.42
C ASP A 193 -6.02 32.48 -11.63
N SER A 194 -5.69 33.22 -12.67
CA SER A 194 -6.38 34.48 -13.03
C SER A 194 -7.86 34.31 -13.38
N LEU A 195 -8.31 33.07 -13.62
CA LEU A 195 -9.71 32.73 -13.87
C LEU A 195 -10.42 32.21 -12.61
N GLY A 196 -9.75 32.24 -11.45
CA GLY A 196 -10.31 31.79 -10.17
C GLY A 196 -10.37 30.27 -10.00
N ARG A 197 -9.73 29.49 -10.88
CA ARG A 197 -9.70 28.01 -10.83
C ARG A 197 -8.54 27.54 -9.96
N PHE A 198 -8.60 26.31 -9.45
CA PHE A 198 -7.48 25.66 -8.74
C PHE A 198 -6.68 24.74 -9.68
N PRO A 199 -5.52 25.17 -10.22
CA PRO A 199 -4.79 24.37 -11.21
C PRO A 199 -4.22 23.08 -10.61
N LEU A 200 -3.83 23.11 -9.33
CA LEU A 200 -3.27 21.94 -8.67
C LEU A 200 -4.32 20.88 -8.31
N ALA A 201 -5.58 21.28 -8.08
CA ALA A 201 -6.68 20.32 -7.97
C ALA A 201 -6.86 19.56 -9.30
N ALA A 202 -6.81 20.27 -10.44
CA ALA A 202 -6.83 19.64 -11.75
C ALA A 202 -5.63 18.72 -12.00
N LYS A 203 -4.42 19.11 -11.56
CA LYS A 203 -3.21 18.28 -11.69
C LYS A 203 -3.26 17.00 -10.86
N LEU A 204 -3.79 17.07 -9.63
CA LEU A 204 -3.96 15.88 -8.80
C LEU A 204 -4.90 14.85 -9.46
N VAL A 205 -5.99 15.32 -10.08
CA VAL A 205 -6.88 14.45 -10.87
C VAL A 205 -6.19 13.92 -12.13
N GLU A 206 -5.47 14.76 -12.86
CA GLU A 206 -4.73 14.37 -14.07
C GLU A 206 -3.70 13.27 -13.78
N VAL A 207 -2.93 13.39 -12.69
CA VAL A 207 -1.95 12.38 -12.26
C VAL A 207 -2.65 11.08 -11.89
N ALA A 208 -3.70 11.14 -11.05
CA ALA A 208 -4.43 9.93 -10.63
C ALA A 208 -5.04 9.17 -11.80
N THR A 209 -5.65 9.88 -12.75
CA THR A 209 -6.18 9.27 -13.98
C THR A 209 -5.08 8.73 -14.90
N ALA A 210 -3.97 9.44 -15.07
CA ALA A 210 -2.88 8.99 -15.93
C ALA A 210 -2.16 7.76 -15.39
N TYR A 211 -1.96 7.70 -14.07
CA TYR A 211 -1.29 6.58 -13.39
C TYR A 211 -2.27 5.44 -13.09
N GLY A 212 -3.59 5.69 -13.06
CA GLY A 212 -4.61 4.68 -12.83
C GLY A 212 -4.81 4.28 -11.37
N PHE A 213 -4.68 5.21 -10.42
CA PHE A 213 -5.03 5.02 -9.00
C PHE A 213 -6.22 5.89 -8.58
N ASP A 214 -6.77 5.66 -7.39
CA ASP A 214 -8.15 6.00 -7.07
C ASP A 214 -8.34 7.33 -6.32
N GLY A 215 -7.32 8.18 -6.25
CA GLY A 215 -7.44 9.52 -5.66
C GLY A 215 -6.44 9.82 -4.54
N TRP A 216 -6.83 10.64 -3.57
CA TRP A 216 -5.85 11.29 -2.66
C TRP A 216 -6.27 11.30 -1.19
N PHE A 217 -5.30 11.05 -0.33
CA PHE A 217 -5.36 11.34 1.10
C PHE A 217 -4.69 12.68 1.37
N VAL A 218 -5.43 13.65 1.91
CA VAL A 218 -4.90 15.00 2.19
C VAL A 218 -4.68 15.16 3.69
N ASN A 219 -3.41 15.28 4.06
CA ASN A 219 -2.97 15.59 5.40
C ASN A 219 -2.35 16.99 5.48
N ALA A 220 -3.11 17.95 6.02
CA ALA A 220 -2.69 19.34 6.14
C ALA A 220 -2.29 19.69 7.59
N GLU A 221 -1.01 19.54 7.96
CA GLU A 221 -0.50 19.78 9.31
C GLU A 221 0.39 21.02 9.44
N THR A 222 0.61 21.76 8.36
CA THR A 222 1.43 22.97 8.39
C THR A 222 0.68 24.13 9.07
N ASP A 223 1.06 24.44 10.31
CA ASP A 223 0.49 25.52 11.11
C ASP A 223 0.88 26.93 10.61
N GLY A 224 0.22 27.96 11.15
CA GLY A 224 0.43 29.37 10.83
C GLY A 224 -0.55 29.95 9.81
N GLY A 225 -1.58 29.19 9.44
CA GLY A 225 -2.69 29.65 8.59
C GLY A 225 -3.63 30.62 9.30
N ASP A 226 -4.42 31.33 8.50
CA ASP A 226 -5.49 32.22 8.95
C ASP A 226 -6.83 31.82 8.33
N ALA A 227 -7.91 32.50 8.71
CA ALA A 227 -9.25 32.19 8.21
C ALA A 227 -9.37 32.33 6.68
N ALA A 228 -8.56 33.18 6.05
CA ALA A 228 -8.54 33.29 4.59
C ALA A 228 -7.93 32.05 3.95
N LEU A 229 -6.80 31.56 4.48
CA LEU A 229 -6.20 30.31 4.03
C LEU A 229 -7.11 29.09 4.32
N GLY A 230 -7.80 29.09 5.46
CA GLY A 230 -8.82 28.09 5.80
C GLY A 230 -9.95 28.02 4.77
N ALA A 231 -10.48 29.19 4.38
CA ALA A 231 -11.51 29.28 3.34
C ALA A 231 -11.00 28.82 1.96
N GLU A 232 -9.76 29.17 1.58
CA GLU A 232 -9.18 28.72 0.32
C GLU A 232 -8.89 27.21 0.32
N MET A 233 -8.42 26.64 1.43
CA MET A 233 -8.25 25.19 1.56
C MET A 233 -9.58 24.46 1.42
N LEU A 234 -10.64 24.91 2.08
CA LEU A 234 -11.96 24.32 1.94
C LEU A 234 -12.49 24.42 0.50
N ALA A 235 -12.27 25.56 -0.17
CA ALA A 235 -12.65 25.72 -1.56
C ALA A 235 -11.83 24.83 -2.52
N PHE A 236 -10.54 24.66 -2.25
CA PHE A 236 -9.66 23.74 -2.97
C PHE A 236 -10.12 22.29 -2.81
N VAL A 237 -10.39 21.85 -1.58
CA VAL A 237 -10.89 20.49 -1.29
C VAL A 237 -12.20 20.23 -2.01
N ARG A 238 -13.13 21.19 -2.02
CA ARG A 238 -14.39 21.09 -2.78
C ARG A 238 -14.19 20.95 -4.29
N ASP A 239 -13.31 21.75 -4.88
CA ASP A 239 -12.99 21.67 -6.31
C ASP A 239 -12.29 20.35 -6.66
N LEU A 240 -11.34 19.89 -5.82
CA LEU A 240 -10.68 18.60 -5.98
C LEU A 240 -11.67 17.44 -5.91
N HIS A 241 -12.55 17.41 -4.91
CA HIS A 241 -13.58 16.38 -4.76
C HIS A 241 -14.54 16.38 -5.95
N GLN A 242 -15.04 17.55 -6.38
CA GLN A 242 -15.95 17.64 -7.53
C GLN A 242 -15.31 17.14 -8.84
N ARG A 243 -14.03 17.47 -9.09
CA ARG A 243 -13.29 16.97 -10.26
C ARG A 243 -13.01 15.47 -10.13
N GLY A 244 -12.66 15.03 -8.92
CA GLY A 244 -12.37 13.63 -8.61
C GLY A 244 -13.58 12.74 -8.86
N GLU A 245 -14.74 13.09 -8.31
CA GLU A 245 -16.03 12.41 -8.53
C GLU A 245 -16.34 12.24 -10.02
N ALA A 246 -16.15 13.29 -10.82
CA ALA A 246 -16.35 13.23 -12.27
C ALA A 246 -15.39 12.27 -13.00
N ALA A 247 -14.25 11.95 -12.38
CA ALA A 247 -13.24 11.01 -12.87
C ALA A 247 -13.27 9.65 -12.14
N GLY A 248 -14.22 9.44 -11.21
CA GLY A 248 -14.30 8.22 -10.39
C GLY A 248 -13.22 8.12 -9.30
N LEU A 249 -12.65 9.24 -8.87
CA LEU A 249 -11.62 9.33 -7.83
C LEU A 249 -12.22 9.72 -6.48
N ARG A 250 -11.54 9.26 -5.41
CA ARG A 250 -11.88 9.46 -4.01
C ARG A 250 -10.96 10.49 -3.34
N LEU A 251 -11.46 11.11 -2.29
CA LEU A 251 -10.74 12.06 -1.45
C LEU A 251 -10.97 11.74 0.03
N THR A 252 -9.88 11.52 0.77
CA THR A 252 -9.91 11.36 2.23
C THR A 252 -9.19 12.53 2.90
N TRP A 253 -9.84 13.17 3.87
CA TRP A 253 -9.28 14.29 4.63
C TRP A 253 -8.79 13.85 6.01
N TYR A 254 -7.62 14.33 6.45
CA TYR A 254 -7.13 14.11 7.80
C TYR A 254 -7.54 15.22 8.77
N ASP A 255 -8.01 14.86 9.97
CA ASP A 255 -8.38 15.76 11.06
C ASP A 255 -7.16 16.52 11.64
N ALA A 256 -6.70 17.56 10.94
CA ALA A 256 -5.63 18.46 11.38
C ALA A 256 -5.98 19.94 11.19
N MET A 257 -5.98 20.44 9.94
CA MET A 257 -6.35 21.84 9.65
C MET A 257 -7.86 22.05 9.80
N ALA A 258 -8.24 23.06 10.58
CA ALA A 258 -9.63 23.47 10.76
C ALA A 258 -10.06 24.51 9.71
N VAL A 259 -11.38 24.74 9.59
CA VAL A 259 -11.95 25.72 8.64
C VAL A 259 -11.51 27.15 8.90
N ASP A 260 -11.05 27.45 10.12
CA ASP A 260 -10.46 28.74 10.50
C ASP A 260 -8.98 28.89 10.09
N GLY A 261 -8.41 27.86 9.46
CA GLY A 261 -7.03 27.82 8.98
C GLY A 261 -5.98 27.43 10.01
N SER A 262 -6.35 27.30 11.29
CA SER A 262 -5.45 26.81 12.33
C SER A 262 -5.27 25.30 12.23
N VAL A 263 -4.09 24.80 12.58
CA VAL A 263 -3.86 23.37 12.72
C VAL A 263 -4.08 22.97 14.17
N GLY A 264 -5.02 22.05 14.38
CA GLY A 264 -5.32 21.49 15.68
C GLY A 264 -6.20 20.27 15.50
N TRP A 265 -5.65 19.11 15.83
CA TRP A 265 -6.37 17.86 15.66
C TRP A 265 -7.43 17.67 16.74
N GLN A 266 -8.65 17.36 16.30
CA GLN A 266 -9.82 17.35 17.17
C GLN A 266 -10.03 16.00 17.88
N GLY A 267 -9.55 14.91 17.30
CA GLY A 267 -9.93 13.56 17.72
C GLY A 267 -11.44 13.34 17.57
N ALA A 268 -12.07 14.07 16.65
CA ALA A 268 -13.51 14.12 16.46
C ALA A 268 -13.91 14.78 15.13
N LEU A 269 -15.06 14.40 14.59
CA LEU A 269 -15.83 15.26 13.69
C LEU A 269 -16.59 16.30 14.52
N ASN A 270 -16.39 17.59 14.23
CA ASN A 270 -17.07 18.68 14.93
C ASN A 270 -17.19 19.95 14.06
N GLY A 271 -17.66 21.06 14.64
CA GLY A 271 -17.87 22.32 13.93
C GLY A 271 -16.61 22.92 13.29
N ARG A 272 -15.40 22.50 13.69
CA ARG A 272 -14.12 23.00 13.15
C ARG A 272 -13.68 22.28 11.88
N ASN A 273 -14.17 21.06 11.62
CA ASN A 273 -13.73 20.24 10.47
C ASN A 273 -14.90 19.63 9.67
N GLN A 274 -16.16 19.77 10.11
CA GLN A 274 -17.32 19.16 9.44
C GLN A 274 -17.50 19.56 7.97
N ASP A 275 -17.07 20.76 7.59
CA ASP A 275 -17.20 21.21 6.20
C ASP A 275 -16.19 20.54 5.27
N PHE A 276 -15.03 20.12 5.80
CA PHE A 276 -14.12 19.23 5.07
C PHE A 276 -14.75 17.84 4.90
N PHE A 277 -15.32 17.26 5.96
CA PHE A 277 -16.02 15.97 5.88
C PHE A 277 -17.16 15.97 4.86
N ARG A 278 -17.96 17.03 4.81
CA ARG A 278 -19.00 17.20 3.77
C ARG A 278 -18.45 17.29 2.35
N SER A 279 -17.20 17.70 2.21
CA SER A 279 -16.53 17.98 0.94
C SER A 279 -15.55 16.88 0.52
N THR A 280 -15.59 15.71 1.17
CA THR A 280 -14.75 14.54 0.87
C THR A 280 -15.55 13.23 1.00
N ASP A 281 -15.05 12.13 0.46
CA ASP A 281 -15.62 10.78 0.63
C ASP A 281 -15.52 10.29 2.08
N ALA A 282 -14.45 10.68 2.74
CA ALA A 282 -14.08 10.17 4.05
C ALA A 282 -13.26 11.17 4.87
N MET A 283 -13.22 10.95 6.18
CA MET A 283 -12.32 11.66 7.08
C MET A 283 -11.60 10.69 8.02
N PHE A 284 -10.28 10.78 8.04
CA PHE A 284 -9.44 10.14 9.05
C PHE A 284 -9.42 11.02 10.29
N VAL A 285 -9.93 10.49 11.39
CA VAL A 285 -10.00 11.17 12.69
C VAL A 285 -8.70 10.93 13.45
N ASP A 286 -8.06 11.99 13.93
CA ASP A 286 -6.79 11.94 14.63
C ASP A 286 -6.84 11.03 15.88
N PHE A 287 -5.67 10.51 16.26
CA PHE A 287 -5.48 9.53 17.33
C PHE A 287 -5.98 9.96 18.73
N ARG A 288 -6.20 11.26 18.99
CA ARG A 288 -6.65 11.81 20.29
C ARG A 288 -8.16 11.68 20.55
N TRP A 289 -8.81 10.72 19.92
CA TRP A 289 -10.22 10.45 20.15
C TRP A 289 -10.48 9.81 21.53
N SER A 290 -11.74 9.84 21.95
CA SER A 290 -12.27 9.16 23.13
C SER A 290 -13.60 8.49 22.78
N PRO A 291 -14.13 7.57 23.63
CA PRO A 291 -15.45 6.98 23.41
C PRO A 291 -16.55 8.03 23.18
N GLY A 292 -16.52 9.12 23.96
CA GLY A 292 -17.48 10.21 23.84
C GLY A 292 -17.35 10.98 22.53
N THR A 293 -16.12 11.30 22.10
CA THR A 293 -15.92 12.06 20.86
C THR A 293 -16.26 11.24 19.62
N LEU A 294 -15.95 9.93 19.58
CA LEU A 294 -16.32 9.07 18.46
C LEU A 294 -17.82 8.86 18.35
N ALA A 295 -18.51 8.63 19.47
CA ALA A 295 -19.97 8.53 19.48
C ALA A 295 -20.62 9.82 18.96
N ALA A 296 -20.19 10.98 19.47
CA ALA A 296 -20.68 12.28 19.01
C ALA A 296 -20.36 12.55 17.53
N SER A 297 -19.21 12.09 17.05
CA SER A 297 -18.80 12.18 15.64
C SER A 297 -19.73 11.37 14.74
N GLY A 298 -20.02 10.12 15.12
CA GLY A 298 -20.95 9.27 14.38
C GLY A 298 -22.38 9.85 14.36
N ASP A 299 -22.85 10.41 15.47
CA ASP A 299 -24.15 11.09 15.52
C ASP A 299 -24.18 12.36 14.67
N LEU A 300 -23.08 13.12 14.65
CA LEU A 300 -22.94 14.28 13.79
C LEU A 300 -22.94 13.88 12.31
N ALA A 301 -22.21 12.84 11.91
CA ALA A 301 -22.25 12.32 10.54
C ALA A 301 -23.69 12.01 10.09
N GLY A 302 -24.48 11.35 10.95
CA GLY A 302 -25.89 11.10 10.70
C GLY A 302 -26.72 12.39 10.53
N ARG A 303 -26.51 13.41 11.38
CA ARG A 303 -27.17 14.73 11.21
C ARG A 303 -26.74 15.47 9.94
N LEU A 304 -25.56 15.16 9.41
CA LEU A 304 -25.05 15.68 8.15
C LEU A 304 -25.55 14.89 6.93
N GLY A 305 -26.33 13.81 7.13
CA GLY A 305 -26.80 12.94 6.06
C GLY A 305 -25.70 12.04 5.48
N ARG A 306 -24.63 11.80 6.23
CA ARG A 306 -23.46 11.01 5.86
C ARG A 306 -23.39 9.72 6.67
N ASP A 307 -22.74 8.69 6.12
CA ASP A 307 -22.55 7.43 6.83
C ASP A 307 -21.47 7.60 7.91
N ARG A 308 -21.76 7.14 9.13
CA ARG A 308 -20.80 7.20 10.25
C ARG A 308 -19.55 6.35 9.98
N TYR A 309 -19.64 5.37 9.08
CA TYR A 309 -18.52 4.54 8.67
C TYR A 309 -17.64 5.18 7.59
N GLU A 310 -17.90 6.44 7.22
CA GLU A 310 -16.97 7.30 6.46
C GLU A 310 -15.99 8.07 7.36
N LEU A 311 -16.12 7.91 8.68
CA LEU A 311 -15.16 8.37 9.68
C LEU A 311 -14.23 7.22 10.09
N TRP A 312 -12.93 7.43 9.97
CA TRP A 312 -11.91 6.42 10.27
C TRP A 312 -11.14 6.85 11.51
N ALA A 313 -11.49 6.31 12.67
CA ALA A 313 -10.74 6.55 13.90
C ALA A 313 -9.29 6.06 13.74
N GLY A 314 -8.33 6.96 13.92
CA GLY A 314 -6.92 6.65 13.77
C GLY A 314 -6.43 5.72 14.87
N VAL A 315 -5.72 4.67 14.46
CA VAL A 315 -5.02 3.74 15.36
C VAL A 315 -3.55 3.71 14.96
N ASP A 316 -2.70 4.28 15.81
CA ASP A 316 -1.25 4.30 15.62
C ASP A 316 -0.64 2.94 15.99
N VAL A 317 -0.19 2.21 14.98
CA VAL A 317 0.47 0.92 15.14
C VAL A 317 1.96 0.97 14.79
N GLU A 318 2.51 2.14 14.46
CA GLU A 318 3.87 2.30 13.94
C GLU A 318 4.94 1.75 14.89
N ALA A 319 4.79 2.02 16.18
CA ALA A 319 5.79 1.64 17.18
C ALA A 319 5.52 0.28 17.83
N LYS A 320 4.24 -0.06 18.06
CA LYS A 320 3.84 -1.17 18.96
C LYS A 320 2.94 -2.21 18.31
N GLY A 321 2.42 -1.98 17.11
CA GLY A 321 1.63 -2.97 16.40
C GLY A 321 0.41 -3.44 17.17
N TRP A 322 0.22 -4.76 17.21
CA TRP A 322 -0.83 -5.39 18.02
C TRP A 322 -0.67 -5.18 19.54
N ASN A 323 0.45 -4.64 20.02
CA ASN A 323 0.65 -4.27 21.42
C ASN A 323 0.25 -2.81 21.71
N THR A 324 -0.26 -2.05 20.73
CA THR A 324 -0.83 -0.73 20.96
C THR A 324 -2.07 -0.87 21.87
N SER A 325 -2.13 -0.06 22.93
CA SER A 325 -3.30 0.03 23.79
C SER A 325 -4.39 0.84 23.11
N VAL A 326 -5.51 0.20 22.77
CA VAL A 326 -6.65 0.81 22.09
C VAL A 326 -7.93 0.46 22.85
N ASP A 327 -8.76 1.45 23.13
CA ASP A 327 -10.12 1.20 23.61
C ASP A 327 -10.99 0.77 22.41
N TRP A 328 -10.96 -0.51 22.08
CA TRP A 328 -11.66 -1.02 20.90
C TRP A 328 -13.18 -0.94 20.99
N ASP A 329 -13.76 -0.91 22.19
CA ASP A 329 -15.21 -0.78 22.35
C ASP A 329 -15.70 0.66 22.10
N ALA A 330 -14.78 1.62 22.04
CA ALA A 330 -15.02 2.97 21.55
C ALA A 330 -15.24 3.04 20.03
N ILE A 331 -14.69 2.09 19.27
CA ILE A 331 -14.72 2.08 17.81
C ILE A 331 -15.67 0.99 17.30
N VAL A 332 -15.43 -0.27 17.67
CA VAL A 332 -16.03 -1.46 17.07
C VAL A 332 -16.43 -2.49 18.12
N PRO A 333 -17.34 -2.17 19.07
CA PRO A 333 -17.75 -3.07 20.15
C PRO A 333 -18.28 -4.42 19.65
N ARG A 334 -18.10 -5.50 20.44
CA ARG A 334 -18.45 -6.86 19.98
C ARG A 334 -19.97 -7.12 20.02
N ASP A 335 -20.65 -6.52 20.98
CA ASP A 335 -22.04 -6.82 21.39
C ASP A 335 -23.09 -5.88 20.77
N ARG A 336 -22.67 -4.77 20.17
CA ARG A 336 -23.55 -3.75 19.55
C ARG A 336 -22.92 -3.18 18.28
N GLU A 337 -23.68 -2.39 17.54
CA GLU A 337 -23.20 -1.78 16.28
C GLU A 337 -21.89 -1.02 16.46
N HIS A 338 -21.04 -1.10 15.45
CA HIS A 338 -19.82 -0.32 15.39
C HIS A 338 -20.14 1.17 15.44
N ILE A 339 -19.28 1.94 16.10
CA ILE A 339 -19.45 3.38 16.30
C ILE A 339 -19.01 4.15 15.06
N VAL A 340 -17.82 3.82 14.54
CA VAL A 340 -17.21 4.39 13.33
C VAL A 340 -16.28 3.35 12.69
N SER A 341 -15.70 3.67 11.53
CA SER A 341 -14.60 2.90 10.93
C SER A 341 -13.27 3.19 11.61
N TYR A 342 -12.20 2.51 11.22
CA TYR A 342 -10.85 2.81 11.74
C TYR A 342 -9.77 2.74 10.66
N GLY A 343 -8.74 3.56 10.85
CA GLY A 343 -7.58 3.63 9.99
C GLY A 343 -6.32 3.20 10.75
N LEU A 344 -5.60 2.23 10.20
CA LEU A 344 -4.35 1.72 10.75
C LEU A 344 -3.19 2.54 10.19
N TYR A 345 -2.52 3.31 11.04
CA TYR A 345 -1.35 4.09 10.66
C TYR A 345 -0.09 3.22 10.83
N ARG A 346 0.58 2.93 9.69
CA ARG A 346 1.85 2.18 9.56
C ARG A 346 1.78 0.70 9.94
N PRO A 347 0.82 -0.10 9.41
CA PRO A 347 0.72 -1.52 9.71
C PRO A 347 1.88 -2.36 9.15
N GLU A 348 2.74 -1.81 8.28
CA GLU A 348 4.00 -2.47 7.88
C GLU A 348 4.98 -2.67 9.05
N TRP A 349 4.65 -2.16 10.24
CA TRP A 349 5.26 -2.58 11.50
C TRP A 349 5.38 -4.12 11.61
N THR A 350 4.43 -4.91 11.08
CA THR A 350 4.49 -6.39 11.13
C THR A 350 5.78 -6.94 10.51
N ARG A 351 6.32 -6.25 9.50
CA ARG A 351 7.65 -6.52 8.94
C ARG A 351 8.75 -5.81 9.71
N ASN A 352 8.60 -4.50 9.94
CA ASN A 352 9.69 -3.64 10.41
C ASN A 352 10.15 -3.95 11.84
N GLN A 353 9.27 -4.49 12.69
CA GLN A 353 9.62 -4.92 14.05
C GLN A 353 10.51 -6.17 14.09
N LEU A 354 10.56 -6.95 13.01
CA LEU A 354 11.37 -8.16 12.95
C LEU A 354 12.86 -7.81 12.80
N PRO A 355 13.76 -8.63 13.37
CA PRO A 355 15.20 -8.44 13.24
C PRO A 355 15.69 -8.34 11.78
N ALA A 356 16.89 -7.79 11.59
CA ALA A 356 17.56 -7.84 10.29
C ALA A 356 17.75 -9.30 9.83
N GLY A 357 17.67 -9.54 8.51
CA GLY A 357 17.71 -10.89 7.95
C GLY A 357 16.41 -11.68 8.11
N ARG A 358 15.30 -11.00 8.42
CA ARG A 358 13.96 -11.59 8.46
C ARG A 358 13.61 -12.29 7.14
N THR A 359 12.88 -13.40 7.23
CA THR A 359 12.40 -14.13 6.05
C THR A 359 10.97 -13.73 5.68
N PRO A 360 10.55 -13.94 4.42
CA PRO A 360 9.15 -13.82 4.01
C PRO A 360 8.17 -14.58 4.93
N ALA A 361 8.53 -15.80 5.34
CA ALA A 361 7.70 -16.62 6.23
C ALA A 361 7.51 -15.97 7.63
N GLN A 362 8.57 -15.38 8.20
CA GLN A 362 8.47 -14.68 9.49
C GLN A 362 7.60 -13.43 9.39
N PHE A 363 7.73 -12.66 8.29
CA PHE A 363 6.86 -11.52 8.01
C PHE A 363 5.40 -11.96 7.91
N HIS A 364 5.07 -12.93 7.04
CA HIS A 364 3.68 -13.38 6.87
C HIS A 364 3.09 -13.97 8.14
N ALA A 365 3.88 -14.65 8.98
CA ALA A 365 3.40 -15.11 10.29
C ALA A 365 3.05 -13.96 11.25
N ALA A 366 3.84 -12.88 11.24
CA ALA A 366 3.52 -11.67 12.00
C ALA A 366 2.29 -10.96 11.43
N ASP A 367 2.18 -10.86 10.10
CA ASP A 367 1.05 -10.24 9.41
C ASP A 367 -0.24 -11.04 9.66
N ASP A 368 -0.23 -12.36 9.53
CA ASP A 368 -1.38 -13.24 9.85
C ASP A 368 -1.87 -13.01 11.29
N ARG A 369 -0.97 -12.86 12.27
CA ARG A 369 -1.34 -12.53 13.65
C ARG A 369 -1.98 -11.15 13.77
N PHE A 370 -1.44 -10.14 13.07
CA PHE A 370 -1.94 -8.78 13.12
C PHE A 370 -3.36 -8.69 12.54
N TRP A 371 -3.58 -9.29 11.37
CA TRP A 371 -4.85 -9.19 10.63
C TRP A 371 -5.90 -10.20 11.08
N THR A 372 -5.48 -11.39 11.51
CA THR A 372 -6.41 -12.48 11.89
C THR A 372 -6.51 -12.70 13.40
N GLY A 373 -5.52 -12.23 14.16
CA GLY A 373 -5.46 -12.40 15.62
C GLY A 373 -4.69 -13.66 16.02
N ARG A 374 -4.49 -13.82 17.33
CA ARG A 374 -3.67 -14.90 17.90
C ARG A 374 -4.17 -16.31 17.62
N SER A 375 -5.47 -16.47 17.40
CA SER A 375 -6.05 -17.77 17.06
C SER A 375 -5.58 -18.28 15.70
N LEU A 376 -5.16 -17.36 14.81
CA LEU A 376 -4.92 -17.64 13.38
C LEU A 376 -6.10 -18.42 12.78
N ASP A 377 -7.31 -18.14 13.25
CA ASP A 377 -8.55 -18.74 12.80
C ASP A 377 -9.67 -17.73 13.06
N PRO A 378 -10.11 -16.99 12.03
CA PRO A 378 -11.12 -15.97 12.21
C PRO A 378 -12.49 -16.60 12.49
N ALA A 379 -12.71 -17.90 12.28
CA ALA A 379 -13.95 -18.57 12.71
C ALA A 379 -14.02 -18.77 14.24
N GLN A 380 -12.87 -18.76 14.89
CA GLN A 380 -12.71 -18.97 16.34
C GLN A 380 -11.82 -17.86 16.91
N PRO A 381 -12.32 -16.61 16.92
CA PRO A 381 -11.52 -15.47 17.37
C PRO A 381 -11.17 -15.60 18.85
N ASP A 382 -9.94 -15.21 19.19
CA ASP A 382 -9.49 -15.13 20.58
C ASP A 382 -10.10 -13.91 21.30
N THR A 383 -10.03 -13.90 22.63
CA THR A 383 -10.45 -12.76 23.48
C THR A 383 -9.27 -11.91 23.94
N ASP A 384 -8.25 -11.74 23.09
CA ASP A 384 -7.09 -10.89 23.36
C ASP A 384 -7.44 -9.38 23.30
N GLY A 385 -6.56 -8.55 23.84
CA GLY A 385 -6.70 -7.08 23.83
C GLY A 385 -6.57 -6.45 22.43
N TRP A 386 -5.94 -7.15 21.47
CA TRP A 386 -5.90 -6.70 20.08
C TRP A 386 -7.13 -7.15 19.30
N ARG A 387 -7.85 -6.19 18.67
CA ARG A 387 -9.01 -6.50 17.83
C ARG A 387 -8.60 -6.61 16.38
N ALA A 388 -8.19 -7.82 16.00
CA ALA A 388 -7.73 -8.08 14.65
C ALA A 388 -8.85 -7.86 13.60
N PRO A 389 -8.55 -7.21 12.46
CA PRO A 389 -9.47 -6.97 11.34
C PRO A 389 -10.43 -8.11 11.00
N ALA A 390 -9.93 -9.35 10.91
CA ALA A 390 -10.74 -10.53 10.55
C ALA A 390 -11.81 -10.90 11.59
N THR A 391 -11.73 -10.33 12.79
CA THR A 391 -12.69 -10.51 13.88
C THR A 391 -13.72 -9.38 13.94
N VAL A 392 -13.53 -8.31 13.15
CA VAL A 392 -14.31 -7.07 13.20
C VAL A 392 -15.19 -6.93 11.96
N VAL A 393 -14.59 -7.05 10.78
CA VAL A 393 -15.30 -6.86 9.51
C VAL A 393 -15.42 -8.17 8.77
N ALA A 394 -16.53 -8.35 8.04
CA ALA A 394 -16.68 -9.49 7.16
C ALA A 394 -15.61 -9.43 6.06
N ASP A 395 -14.99 -10.57 5.75
CA ASP A 395 -14.09 -10.68 4.61
C ASP A 395 -14.83 -10.37 3.29
N ARG A 396 -14.07 -9.98 2.27
CA ARG A 396 -14.59 -9.75 0.93
C ARG A 396 -13.76 -10.52 -0.08
N SER A 397 -14.34 -10.80 -1.24
CA SER A 397 -13.70 -11.55 -2.32
C SER A 397 -13.98 -10.92 -3.68
N THR A 398 -13.03 -11.08 -4.59
CA THR A 398 -13.16 -10.76 -6.03
C THR A 398 -13.25 -12.02 -6.90
N VAL A 399 -13.31 -13.21 -6.29
CA VAL A 399 -13.45 -14.49 -6.99
C VAL A 399 -14.92 -14.80 -7.17
N ASP A 400 -15.53 -14.19 -8.19
CA ASP A 400 -16.98 -14.26 -8.48
C ASP A 400 -17.31 -15.02 -9.78
N ARG A 401 -16.31 -15.32 -10.61
CA ARG A 401 -16.49 -15.92 -11.94
C ARG A 401 -15.33 -16.84 -12.33
N LEU A 402 -15.59 -17.72 -13.30
CA LEU A 402 -14.58 -18.60 -13.91
C LEU A 402 -14.00 -17.97 -15.19
N PRO A 403 -12.74 -18.27 -15.56
CA PRO A 403 -11.80 -19.11 -14.82
C PRO A 403 -11.14 -18.36 -13.64
N PHE A 404 -10.94 -19.07 -12.53
CA PHE A 404 -10.11 -18.63 -11.41
C PHE A 404 -8.83 -19.46 -11.34
N ALA A 405 -7.70 -18.80 -11.12
CA ALA A 405 -6.41 -19.43 -10.92
C ALA A 405 -5.61 -18.69 -9.85
N THR A 406 -4.84 -19.45 -9.06
CA THR A 406 -3.86 -18.95 -8.10
C THR A 406 -2.74 -19.98 -7.99
N SER A 407 -1.49 -19.52 -7.95
CA SER A 407 -0.32 -20.30 -7.56
C SER A 407 0.12 -20.01 -6.13
N PHE A 408 -0.65 -19.20 -5.40
CA PHE A 408 -0.32 -18.67 -4.09
C PHE A 408 0.94 -17.80 -4.09
N ASN A 409 1.24 -17.11 -5.20
CA ASN A 409 2.33 -16.16 -5.28
C ASN A 409 2.03 -14.92 -4.43
N THR A 410 2.84 -14.64 -3.41
CA THR A 410 2.63 -13.50 -2.52
C THR A 410 3.18 -12.18 -3.07
N GLY A 411 3.79 -12.17 -4.26
CA GLY A 411 4.39 -10.98 -4.87
C GLY A 411 5.83 -10.71 -4.41
N HIS A 412 6.45 -11.67 -3.72
CA HIS A 412 7.88 -11.70 -3.42
C HIS A 412 8.35 -13.14 -3.22
N GLY A 413 9.66 -13.36 -3.20
CA GLY A 413 10.19 -14.70 -2.94
C GLY A 413 11.71 -14.74 -2.87
N LEU A 414 12.21 -15.80 -2.24
CA LEU A 414 13.64 -16.08 -2.16
C LEU A 414 14.21 -16.60 -3.49
N ARG A 415 13.34 -17.13 -4.34
CA ARG A 415 13.62 -17.67 -5.67
C ARG A 415 12.41 -17.45 -6.57
N TRP A 416 12.58 -17.68 -7.87
CA TRP A 416 11.47 -17.80 -8.81
C TRP A 416 11.37 -19.23 -9.33
N TYR A 417 10.16 -19.80 -9.25
CA TYR A 417 9.83 -21.13 -9.73
C TYR A 417 8.97 -21.05 -11.01
N ASP A 418 9.21 -21.97 -11.95
CA ASP A 418 8.31 -22.29 -13.07
C ASP A 418 8.13 -23.81 -13.13
N ARG A 419 6.87 -24.26 -13.03
CA ARG A 419 6.47 -25.67 -13.01
C ARG A 419 7.27 -26.50 -11.99
N GLY A 420 7.43 -25.95 -10.77
CA GLY A 420 8.15 -26.60 -9.67
C GLY A 420 9.67 -26.57 -9.78
N LYS A 421 10.23 -25.87 -10.79
CA LYS A 421 11.69 -25.77 -10.99
C LYS A 421 12.15 -24.34 -10.76
N VAL A 422 13.23 -24.18 -10.00
CA VAL A 422 13.89 -22.88 -9.83
C VAL A 422 14.45 -22.41 -11.17
N THR A 423 13.95 -21.29 -11.67
CA THR A 423 14.49 -20.61 -12.88
C THR A 423 15.28 -19.36 -12.53
N SER A 424 15.12 -18.80 -11.33
CA SER A 424 16.00 -17.79 -10.75
C SER A 424 16.26 -18.10 -9.28
N ALA A 425 17.54 -18.05 -8.89
CA ALA A 425 17.96 -18.21 -7.50
C ALA A 425 18.05 -16.87 -6.74
N ALA A 426 17.76 -15.74 -7.40
CA ALA A 426 17.79 -14.42 -6.79
C ALA A 426 16.49 -14.12 -6.04
N GLU A 427 16.63 -13.38 -4.93
CA GLU A 427 15.49 -12.80 -4.24
C GLU A 427 14.83 -11.69 -5.07
N TRP A 428 13.52 -11.50 -4.86
CA TRP A 428 12.75 -10.51 -5.60
C TRP A 428 11.48 -10.10 -4.86
N ASN A 429 11.00 -8.88 -5.13
CA ASN A 429 9.64 -8.45 -4.87
C ASN A 429 9.08 -7.72 -6.10
N HIS A 430 7.80 -7.94 -6.37
CA HIS A 430 6.98 -7.23 -7.33
C HIS A 430 5.49 -7.53 -7.06
N LEU A 431 4.82 -6.67 -6.30
CA LEU A 431 3.43 -6.89 -5.86
C LEU A 431 2.43 -7.04 -7.01
N GLY A 432 2.70 -6.44 -8.17
CA GLY A 432 1.85 -6.62 -9.35
C GLY A 432 1.71 -8.09 -9.80
N LEU A 433 2.65 -8.97 -9.40
CA LEU A 433 2.63 -10.42 -9.64
C LEU A 433 1.93 -11.22 -8.54
N GLN A 434 1.41 -10.56 -7.50
CA GLN A 434 0.71 -11.21 -6.41
C GLN A 434 -0.62 -11.80 -6.89
N ASP A 435 -0.84 -13.07 -6.54
CA ASP A 435 -2.09 -13.76 -6.82
C ASP A 435 -3.20 -13.32 -5.86
N ARG A 436 -4.44 -13.69 -6.21
CA ARG A 436 -5.52 -13.70 -5.21
C ARG A 436 -5.23 -14.82 -4.21
N LEU A 437 -5.11 -14.46 -2.94
CA LEU A 437 -4.79 -15.36 -1.84
C LEU A 437 -6.04 -15.65 -0.98
N PRO A 438 -6.04 -16.71 -0.15
CA PRO A 438 -7.13 -16.98 0.79
C PRO A 438 -7.39 -15.78 1.71
N GLY A 439 -8.62 -15.29 1.75
CA GLY A 439 -9.01 -14.17 2.62
C GLY A 439 -9.08 -14.57 4.10
N ARG A 440 -9.37 -15.83 4.40
CA ARG A 440 -9.51 -16.37 5.77
C ARG A 440 -8.34 -17.26 6.12
N ARG A 441 -7.47 -16.82 7.04
CA ARG A 441 -6.22 -17.54 7.38
C ARG A 441 -6.17 -17.88 8.87
N TRP A 442 -6.40 -19.13 9.27
CA TRP A 442 -6.80 -20.30 8.50
C TRP A 442 -8.01 -20.97 9.14
N VAL A 443 -9.13 -20.94 8.41
CA VAL A 443 -10.34 -21.68 8.81
C VAL A 443 -10.18 -23.13 8.36
N VAL A 444 -9.93 -24.02 9.31
CA VAL A 444 -9.71 -25.44 9.04
C VAL A 444 -10.80 -26.26 9.73
N ARG A 445 -11.52 -27.08 8.95
CA ARG A 445 -12.51 -28.03 9.47
C ARG A 445 -11.99 -29.44 9.22
N THR A 446 -11.70 -30.18 10.29
CA THR A 446 -11.23 -31.57 10.21
C THR A 446 -11.85 -32.42 11.32
N ALA A 447 -12.04 -33.72 11.08
CA ALA A 447 -12.45 -34.69 12.08
C ALA A 447 -11.26 -35.28 12.86
N GLY A 448 -10.03 -35.07 12.39
CA GLY A 448 -8.79 -35.62 12.97
C GLY A 448 -7.83 -34.54 13.45
N ARG A 449 -6.53 -34.84 13.42
CA ARG A 449 -5.49 -33.86 13.76
C ARG A 449 -5.59 -32.66 12.81
N ARG A 450 -5.69 -31.45 13.38
CA ARG A 450 -5.66 -30.18 12.62
C ARG A 450 -4.33 -30.09 11.86
N PRO A 451 -4.32 -30.00 10.52
CA PRO A 451 -3.09 -29.74 9.77
C PRO A 451 -2.56 -28.34 10.13
N ALA A 452 -1.23 -28.21 10.14
CA ALA A 452 -0.62 -26.90 10.05
C ALA A 452 -0.80 -26.40 8.61
N VAL A 453 -1.22 -25.14 8.46
CA VAL A 453 -1.37 -24.49 7.16
C VAL A 453 -0.52 -23.23 7.18
N ALA A 454 0.34 -23.07 6.18
CA ALA A 454 1.21 -21.90 6.09
C ALA A 454 1.61 -21.61 4.63
N LEU A 455 2.06 -20.39 4.37
CA LEU A 455 2.75 -20.07 3.13
C LEU A 455 4.15 -20.72 3.14
N ASP A 456 4.52 -21.36 2.04
CA ASP A 456 5.85 -21.93 1.85
C ASP A 456 6.66 -21.09 0.86
N PHE A 457 7.89 -20.75 1.25
CA PHE A 457 8.86 -20.00 0.44
C PHE A 457 10.08 -20.84 0.07
N ALA A 458 10.14 -22.10 0.52
CA ALA A 458 11.18 -23.07 0.19
C ALA A 458 10.88 -23.81 -1.12
N ASP A 459 9.60 -23.94 -1.49
CA ASP A 459 9.16 -24.53 -2.75
C ASP A 459 7.90 -23.85 -3.31
N ALA A 460 7.76 -23.85 -4.64
CA ALA A 460 6.59 -23.31 -5.31
C ALA A 460 6.37 -23.92 -6.70
N TRP A 461 5.12 -24.01 -7.14
CA TRP A 461 4.82 -24.38 -8.52
C TRP A 461 5.18 -23.25 -9.50
N ARG A 462 4.79 -22.01 -9.18
CA ARG A 462 5.09 -20.81 -9.97
C ARG A 462 5.24 -19.60 -9.06
N GLY A 463 6.17 -18.70 -9.37
CA GLY A 463 6.39 -17.49 -8.58
C GLY A 463 7.31 -17.74 -7.39
N GLY A 464 7.00 -17.15 -6.23
CA GLY A 464 7.90 -17.13 -5.06
C GLY A 464 7.42 -17.90 -3.84
N SER A 465 6.21 -18.46 -3.90
CA SER A 465 5.57 -19.12 -2.76
C SER A 465 4.50 -20.13 -3.17
N SER A 466 4.19 -21.05 -2.25
CA SER A 466 3.05 -21.99 -2.32
C SER A 466 2.31 -22.07 -0.98
N LEU A 467 1.38 -23.02 -0.85
CA LEU A 467 0.67 -23.32 0.38
C LEU A 467 1.05 -24.74 0.86
N LEU A 468 1.48 -24.83 2.13
CA LEU A 468 1.81 -26.09 2.82
C LEU A 468 0.66 -26.59 3.68
#